data_AF-A0A9P0M686-F1
#
_entry.id   AF-A0A9P0M686-F1
#
_cell.length_a   1.000
_cell.length_b   1.000
_cell.length_c   1.000
_cell.angle_alpha   90.00
_cell.angle_beta   90.00
_cell.angle_gamma   90.00
#
_symmetry.space_group_name_H-M   'P 1'
#
loop_
_entity.id
_entity.type
_entity.pdbx_description
1 polymer ?
#
loop_
_entity_poly.entity_id
_entity_poly.type
_entity_poly.pdbx_seq_one_letter_code
_entity_poly.pdbx_strand_id
1 'polypeptide(L)'
;MASLKPRNADGKIILSQLTKELFLKNIVQARQAQGEHLEHYDFNKSRCKVLSKNETVKSNSSGILYWMMRDCRVQDNWAMIFAQRLALKHSLPLYVCYLYKDVHKLCPTLRHLTFLIEGLKIVEKECKELNIGFYMLNSSAEELSTLIEKNNIGGVVSEFYPLRHPIEQQKRLLDKLPKDVPVVQIDAHNIVPPWIASDKQEGMAKFLRPKINKQLPEYLCGFPNISKHKYAGSLKNLTNHLRDLDEAYKHFSPNWDVDVVKWGDGPGEEGGLSMLRTFMTEKLKYYGVTSNDPSKDNTSKLSPWIRFGHISAQRCALEVKSLESLYKEQCEKFLEELIVRRELTDNYCYYNENYDNINGAANWAKDTLKFHAKDKRTWVYTRDQLGESANSR
;
A
#
# COMPACT_ATOMS: atom_id res chain seq x y z
N MET A 1 -18.56 3.39 15.36
CA MET A 1 -17.47 4.38 15.45
C MET A 1 -18.08 5.76 15.54
N ALA A 2 -17.81 6.51 16.60
CA ALA A 2 -18.35 7.86 16.76
C ALA A 2 -17.94 8.72 15.55
N SER A 3 -18.90 9.43 14.97
CA SER A 3 -18.65 10.34 13.86
C SER A 3 -17.82 11.52 14.35
N LEU A 4 -16.51 11.48 14.12
CA LEU A 4 -15.58 12.54 14.51
C LEU A 4 -15.75 13.84 13.70
N LYS A 5 -16.66 13.85 12.72
CA LYS A 5 -16.93 15.01 11.86
C LYS A 5 -17.78 16.06 12.61
N PRO A 6 -17.53 17.36 12.40
CA PRO A 6 -18.34 18.44 12.97
C PRO A 6 -19.83 18.22 12.70
N ARG A 7 -20.67 18.49 13.70
CA ARG A 7 -22.13 18.39 13.57
C ARG A 7 -22.82 19.68 14.02
N ASN A 8 -23.93 20.03 13.38
CA ASN A 8 -24.79 21.13 13.82
C ASN A 8 -25.63 20.71 15.05
N ALA A 9 -26.44 21.64 15.56
CA ALA A 9 -27.34 21.39 16.70
C ALA A 9 -28.34 20.24 16.46
N ASP A 10 -28.71 19.98 15.20
CA ASP A 10 -29.59 18.87 14.79
C ASP A 10 -28.83 17.55 14.56
N GLY A 11 -27.53 17.51 14.85
CA GLY A 11 -26.68 16.36 14.64
C GLY A 11 -26.31 16.10 13.18
N LYS A 12 -26.51 17.03 12.24
CA LYS A 12 -26.09 16.88 10.82
C LYS A 12 -24.62 17.22 10.63
N ILE A 13 -23.92 16.44 9.80
CA ILE A 13 -22.50 16.67 9.49
C ILE A 13 -22.30 18.01 8.75
N ILE A 14 -21.35 18.83 9.22
CA ILE A 14 -20.95 20.09 8.58
C ILE A 14 -19.54 19.94 7.99
N LEU A 15 -19.46 19.58 6.71
CA LEU A 15 -18.17 19.37 6.04
C LEU A 15 -17.34 20.63 5.86
N SER A 16 -17.97 21.81 5.78
CA SER A 16 -17.26 23.09 5.65
C SER A 16 -16.43 23.44 6.89
N GLN A 17 -16.69 22.80 8.05
CA GLN A 17 -15.92 22.98 9.28
C GLN A 17 -14.82 21.93 9.45
N LEU A 18 -14.69 20.97 8.54
CA LEU A 18 -13.68 19.93 8.62
C LEU A 18 -12.32 20.45 8.09
N THR A 19 -11.62 21.20 8.93
CA THR A 19 -10.26 21.71 8.61
C THR A 19 -9.25 20.56 8.52
N LYS A 20 -8.02 20.85 8.06
CA LYS A 20 -6.98 19.82 7.86
C LYS A 20 -6.56 19.28 9.22
N GLU A 21 -6.30 20.18 10.14
CA GLU A 21 -5.89 19.92 11.52
C GLU A 21 -6.96 19.12 12.25
N LEU A 22 -8.24 19.49 12.10
CA LEU A 22 -9.33 18.75 12.70
C LEU A 22 -9.47 17.35 12.10
N PHE A 23 -9.36 17.23 10.77
CA PHE A 23 -9.39 15.92 10.11
C PHE A 23 -8.26 15.01 10.59
N LEU A 24 -7.02 15.49 10.63
CA LEU A 24 -5.88 14.71 11.12
C LEU A 24 -6.04 14.33 12.60
N LYS A 25 -6.52 15.25 13.44
CA LYS A 25 -6.83 14.97 14.86
C LYS A 25 -7.88 13.87 14.99
N ASN A 26 -8.92 13.91 14.16
CA ASN A 26 -9.96 12.89 14.14
C ASN A 26 -9.39 11.52 13.75
N ILE A 27 -8.51 11.45 12.76
CA ILE A 27 -7.86 10.19 12.38
C ILE A 27 -7.10 9.57 13.56
N VAL A 28 -6.34 10.39 14.30
CA VAL A 28 -5.63 9.93 15.52
C VAL A 28 -6.61 9.43 16.59
N GLN A 29 -7.69 10.17 16.85
CA GLN A 29 -8.72 9.75 17.81
C GLN A 29 -9.43 8.44 17.39
N ALA A 30 -9.68 8.25 16.09
CA ALA A 30 -10.27 7.02 15.57
C ALA A 30 -9.36 5.81 15.82
N ARG A 31 -8.04 5.99 15.71
CA ARG A 31 -7.04 4.95 15.99
C ARG A 31 -6.97 4.63 17.48
N GLN A 32 -6.94 5.66 18.34
CA GLN A 32 -6.95 5.50 19.80
C GLN A 32 -8.21 4.77 20.29
N ALA A 33 -9.35 5.02 19.65
CA ALA A 33 -10.61 4.34 19.98
C ALA A 33 -10.62 2.84 19.67
N GLN A 34 -9.63 2.31 18.94
CA GLN A 34 -9.47 0.86 18.72
C GLN A 34 -8.74 0.14 19.88
N GLY A 35 -8.30 0.87 20.90
CA GLY A 35 -7.62 0.33 22.08
C GLY A 35 -6.21 0.91 22.27
N GLU A 36 -5.77 0.95 23.53
CA GLU A 36 -4.50 1.59 23.91
C GLU A 36 -3.26 0.74 23.62
N HIS A 37 -3.39 -0.58 23.66
CA HIS A 37 -2.26 -1.50 23.56
C HIS A 37 -2.38 -2.43 22.37
N LEU A 38 -1.43 -2.29 21.44
CA LEU A 38 -1.34 -3.09 20.23
C LEU A 38 -1.24 -4.59 20.52
N GLU A 39 -0.71 -5.01 21.67
CA GLU A 39 -0.61 -6.41 22.11
C GLU A 39 -1.98 -7.09 22.25
N HIS A 40 -3.00 -6.34 22.69
CA HIS A 40 -4.35 -6.84 22.98
C HIS A 40 -5.34 -6.63 21.84
N TYR A 41 -4.96 -5.91 20.78
CA TYR A 41 -5.83 -5.72 19.62
C TYR A 41 -6.23 -7.08 19.02
N ASP A 42 -7.46 -7.25 18.53
CA ASP A 42 -7.85 -8.49 17.89
C ASP A 42 -7.43 -8.47 16.41
N PHE A 43 -6.20 -8.94 16.14
CA PHE A 43 -5.67 -8.97 14.80
C PHE A 43 -6.24 -10.15 14.01
N ASN A 44 -6.90 -9.86 12.90
CA ASN A 44 -7.39 -10.90 11.99
C ASN A 44 -6.25 -11.61 11.25
N LYS A 45 -5.91 -12.82 11.73
CA LYS A 45 -4.81 -13.64 11.21
C LYS A 45 -5.03 -14.14 9.77
N SER A 46 -6.25 -14.08 9.23
CA SER A 46 -6.52 -14.43 7.84
C SER A 46 -5.80 -13.50 6.83
N ARG A 47 -5.36 -12.32 7.28
CA ARG A 47 -4.50 -11.40 6.53
C ARG A 47 -3.06 -11.90 6.37
N CYS A 48 -2.69 -12.96 7.10
CA CYS A 48 -1.35 -13.53 7.09
C CYS A 48 -1.26 -14.75 6.17
N LYS A 49 -0.10 -14.91 5.52
CA LYS A 49 0.37 -16.16 4.93
C LYS A 49 1.79 -16.43 5.38
N VAL A 50 2.04 -17.58 6.00
CA VAL A 50 3.41 -18.00 6.30
C VAL A 50 4.04 -18.50 4.99
N LEU A 51 5.19 -17.94 4.62
CA LEU A 51 5.92 -18.32 3.41
C LEU A 51 7.05 -19.32 3.69
N SER A 52 7.55 -19.35 4.92
CA SER A 52 8.58 -20.27 5.39
C SER A 52 8.00 -21.59 5.88
N LYS A 53 8.86 -22.61 6.06
CA LYS A 53 8.47 -23.88 6.69
C LYS A 53 8.28 -23.77 8.21
N ASN A 54 9.07 -22.92 8.86
CA ASN A 54 8.90 -22.63 10.28
C ASN A 54 7.87 -21.51 10.46
N GLU A 55 7.00 -21.64 11.45
CA GLU A 55 5.97 -20.66 11.79
C GLU A 55 6.27 -19.91 13.11
N THR A 56 7.31 -20.35 13.83
CA THR A 56 7.65 -19.85 15.16
C THR A 56 8.85 -18.92 15.12
N VAL A 57 8.78 -17.82 15.86
CA VAL A 57 9.92 -16.90 16.03
C VAL A 57 11.09 -17.66 16.62
N LYS A 58 12.27 -17.54 15.98
CA LYS A 58 13.51 -18.16 16.41
C LYS A 58 13.86 -17.75 17.85
N SER A 59 14.15 -18.75 18.68
CA SER A 59 14.57 -18.56 20.08
C SER A 59 15.89 -17.81 20.19
N ASN A 60 16.08 -17.06 21.29
CA ASN A 60 17.30 -16.28 21.57
C ASN A 60 17.69 -15.33 20.43
N SER A 61 16.71 -14.75 19.73
CA SER A 61 16.89 -13.79 18.66
C SER A 61 17.05 -12.36 19.17
N SER A 62 17.51 -11.46 18.30
CA SER A 62 17.84 -10.06 18.64
C SER A 62 16.87 -9.02 18.08
N GLY A 63 15.80 -9.44 17.40
CA GLY A 63 14.82 -8.52 16.81
C GLY A 63 13.84 -9.17 15.84
N ILE A 64 12.79 -8.43 15.50
CA ILE A 64 11.89 -8.72 14.37
C ILE A 64 12.16 -7.71 13.26
N LEU A 65 12.19 -8.18 12.01
CA LEU A 65 12.40 -7.32 10.85
C LEU A 65 11.13 -7.26 9.99
N TYR A 66 10.63 -6.06 9.76
CA TYR A 66 9.61 -5.78 8.76
C TYR A 66 10.28 -5.29 7.47
N TRP A 67 10.13 -6.07 6.40
CA TRP A 67 10.54 -5.72 5.06
C TRP A 67 9.38 -5.02 4.33
N MET A 68 9.42 -3.68 4.36
CA MET A 68 8.48 -2.79 3.70
C MET A 68 8.79 -2.70 2.20
N MET A 69 7.74 -2.71 1.36
CA MET A 69 7.87 -2.66 -0.11
C MET A 69 6.78 -1.82 -0.79
N ARG A 70 5.51 -2.17 -0.60
CA ARG A 70 4.32 -1.59 -1.25
C ARG A 70 3.62 -0.57 -0.35
N ASP A 71 3.55 -0.83 0.95
CA ASP A 71 2.78 -0.02 1.89
C ASP A 71 3.68 0.93 2.70
N CYS A 72 4.22 1.95 2.01
CA CYS A 72 5.18 2.92 2.58
C CYS A 72 4.51 3.97 3.51
N ARG A 73 3.98 3.49 4.64
CA ARG A 73 3.41 4.28 5.73
C ARG A 73 3.54 3.51 7.05
N VAL A 74 3.59 4.22 8.18
CA VAL A 74 3.63 3.61 9.51
C VAL A 74 2.24 3.27 10.00
N GLN A 75 1.31 4.23 9.94
CA GLN A 75 -0.05 4.07 10.44
C GLN A 75 -0.98 3.45 9.40
N ASP A 76 -2.10 2.89 9.87
CA ASP A 76 -3.08 2.17 9.03
C ASP A 76 -2.42 1.12 8.11
N ASN A 77 -1.39 0.43 8.61
CA ASN A 77 -0.59 -0.56 7.91
C ASN A 77 -0.64 -1.91 8.66
N TRP A 78 -1.36 -2.89 8.11
CA TRP A 78 -1.52 -4.19 8.76
C TRP A 78 -0.20 -4.96 8.92
N ALA A 79 0.78 -4.76 8.02
CA ALA A 79 2.10 -5.38 8.13
C ALA A 79 2.90 -4.78 9.29
N MET A 80 2.89 -3.44 9.42
CA MET A 80 3.51 -2.73 10.55
C MET A 80 2.86 -3.12 11.88
N ILE A 81 1.51 -3.18 11.93
CA ILE A 81 0.75 -3.60 13.10
C ILE A 81 1.14 -5.03 13.50
N PHE A 82 1.14 -5.97 12.54
CA PHE A 82 1.53 -7.35 12.82
C PHE A 82 2.98 -7.44 13.31
N ALA A 83 3.91 -6.71 12.70
CA ALA A 83 5.32 -6.72 13.07
C ALA A 83 5.56 -6.18 14.48
N GLN A 84 4.94 -5.06 14.86
CA GLN A 84 5.05 -4.52 16.21
C GLN A 84 4.41 -5.46 17.25
N ARG A 85 3.25 -6.06 16.95
CA ARG A 85 2.65 -7.09 17.84
C ARG A 85 3.59 -8.26 18.07
N LEU A 86 4.21 -8.76 17.00
CA LEU A 86 5.12 -9.89 17.08
C LEU A 86 6.37 -9.54 17.90
N ALA A 87 6.95 -8.37 17.68
CA ALA A 87 8.11 -7.89 18.42
C ALA A 87 7.80 -7.70 19.92
N LEU A 88 6.67 -7.08 20.24
CA LEU A 88 6.21 -6.86 21.62
C LEU A 88 5.98 -8.18 22.37
N LYS A 89 5.24 -9.12 21.74
CA LYS A 89 4.99 -10.46 22.31
C LYS A 89 6.28 -11.19 22.71
N HIS A 90 7.36 -10.99 21.96
CA HIS A 90 8.65 -11.64 22.21
C HIS A 90 9.65 -10.76 22.98
N SER A 91 9.25 -9.56 23.41
CA SER A 91 10.14 -8.59 24.06
C SER A 91 11.38 -8.23 23.24
N LEU A 92 11.21 -8.09 21.92
CA LEU A 92 12.28 -7.84 20.96
C LEU A 92 12.18 -6.44 20.34
N PRO A 93 13.31 -5.84 19.91
CA PRO A 93 13.29 -4.67 19.04
C PRO A 93 12.58 -4.94 17.71
N LEU A 94 11.97 -3.90 17.15
CA LEU A 94 11.40 -3.90 15.80
C LEU A 94 12.29 -3.07 14.87
N TYR A 95 12.61 -3.63 13.71
CA TYR A 95 13.33 -2.96 12.64
C TYR A 95 12.47 -2.94 11.39
N VAL A 96 12.51 -1.85 10.64
CA VAL A 96 11.88 -1.68 9.33
C VAL A 96 12.99 -1.50 8.30
N CYS A 97 12.89 -2.19 7.17
CA CYS A 97 13.80 -1.96 6.05
C CYS A 97 13.08 -1.84 4.72
N TYR A 98 13.70 -1.11 3.80
CA TYR A 98 13.27 -0.97 2.41
C TYR A 98 14.47 -1.26 1.49
N LEU A 99 14.28 -2.10 0.46
CA LEU A 99 15.35 -2.42 -0.50
C LEU A 99 15.30 -1.49 -1.72
N TYR A 100 16.41 -0.79 -1.96
CA TYR A 100 16.55 0.22 -3.01
C TYR A 100 17.11 -0.32 -4.34
N LYS A 101 17.94 -1.37 -4.33
CA LYS A 101 18.78 -1.82 -5.47
C LYS A 101 18.05 -1.96 -6.82
N ASP A 102 16.81 -2.42 -6.78
CA ASP A 102 15.97 -2.66 -7.96
C ASP A 102 14.75 -1.72 -8.05
N VAL A 103 14.78 -0.58 -7.33
CA VAL A 103 13.62 0.34 -7.24
C VAL A 103 13.13 0.79 -8.61
N HIS A 104 14.03 0.90 -9.60
CA HIS A 104 13.73 1.31 -10.96
C HIS A 104 12.73 0.38 -11.69
N LYS A 105 12.64 -0.90 -11.30
CA LYS A 105 11.67 -1.85 -11.86
C LYS A 105 10.23 -1.50 -11.48
N LEU A 106 10.04 -0.77 -10.39
CA LEU A 106 8.74 -0.32 -9.89
C LEU A 106 8.56 1.21 -10.02
N CYS A 107 9.66 1.95 -10.06
CA CYS A 107 9.71 3.41 -10.18
C CYS A 107 10.58 3.76 -11.38
N PRO A 108 10.04 3.71 -12.62
CA PRO A 108 10.86 3.80 -13.83
C PRO A 108 11.36 5.22 -14.14
N THR A 109 10.91 6.25 -13.42
CA THR A 109 11.28 7.65 -13.70
C THR A 109 11.55 8.42 -12.42
N LEU A 110 12.25 9.56 -12.54
CA LEU A 110 12.54 10.42 -11.39
C LEU A 110 11.26 10.90 -10.69
N ARG A 111 10.19 11.19 -11.45
CA ARG A 111 8.85 11.48 -10.88
C ARG A 111 8.39 10.42 -9.88
N HIS A 112 8.53 9.15 -10.22
CA HIS A 112 8.12 8.05 -9.34
C HIS A 112 9.06 7.93 -8.15
N LEU A 113 10.37 7.99 -8.39
CA LEU A 113 11.36 7.90 -7.34
C LEU A 113 11.21 9.02 -6.32
N THR A 114 11.12 10.27 -6.76
CA THR A 114 10.95 11.43 -5.86
C THR A 114 9.71 11.28 -5.00
N PHE A 115 8.58 10.85 -5.58
CA PHE A 115 7.37 10.64 -4.79
C PHE A 115 7.58 9.57 -3.70
N LEU A 116 8.24 8.45 -4.03
CA LEU A 116 8.58 7.40 -3.06
C LEU A 116 9.54 7.88 -1.97
N ILE A 117 10.67 8.48 -2.34
CA ILE A 117 11.75 8.84 -1.41
C ILE A 117 11.28 9.90 -0.42
N GLU A 118 10.56 10.92 -0.87
CA GLU A 118 9.96 11.92 0.03
C GLU A 118 8.93 11.30 0.98
N GLY A 119 8.19 10.28 0.54
CA GLY A 119 7.33 9.49 1.43
C GLY A 119 8.12 8.68 2.46
N LEU A 120 9.21 8.04 2.05
CA LEU A 120 10.08 7.25 2.95
C LEU A 120 10.79 8.12 3.99
N LYS A 121 11.12 9.39 3.68
CA LYS A 121 11.64 10.35 4.67
C LYS A 121 10.65 10.59 5.82
N ILE A 122 9.35 10.64 5.50
CA ILE A 122 8.28 10.78 6.50
C ILE A 122 8.19 9.50 7.34
N VAL A 123 8.28 8.31 6.71
CA VAL A 123 8.31 7.02 7.41
C VAL A 123 9.52 6.93 8.36
N GLU A 124 10.71 7.31 7.90
CA GLU A 124 11.93 7.31 8.72
C GLU A 124 11.78 8.19 9.96
N LYS A 125 11.27 9.41 9.77
CA LYS A 125 11.01 10.35 10.87
C LYS A 125 10.04 9.78 11.89
N GLU A 126 8.91 9.24 11.45
CA GLU A 126 7.91 8.67 12.35
C GLU A 126 8.43 7.42 13.07
N CYS A 127 9.15 6.53 12.37
CA CYS A 127 9.79 5.37 13.00
C CYS A 127 10.74 5.80 14.11
N LYS A 128 11.55 6.84 13.89
CA LYS A 128 12.47 7.39 14.89
C LYS A 128 11.73 7.91 16.13
N GLU A 129 10.65 8.67 15.94
CA GLU A 129 9.79 9.17 17.04
C GLU A 129 9.18 8.03 17.86
N LEU A 130 8.87 6.91 17.19
CA LEU A 130 8.30 5.70 17.77
C LEU A 130 9.36 4.71 18.30
N ASN A 131 10.65 5.06 18.35
CA ASN A 131 11.73 4.16 18.80
C ASN A 131 11.81 2.85 17.98
N ILE A 132 11.60 2.96 16.67
CA ILE A 132 11.67 1.86 15.69
C ILE A 132 12.78 2.20 14.69
N GLY A 133 13.71 1.27 14.47
CA GLY A 133 14.83 1.49 13.55
C GLY A 133 14.38 1.35 12.09
N PHE A 134 14.52 2.39 11.28
CA PHE A 134 14.29 2.35 9.83
C PHE A 134 15.62 2.30 9.06
N TYR A 135 15.70 1.44 8.04
CA TYR A 135 16.92 1.22 7.26
C TYR A 135 16.60 1.09 5.76
N MET A 136 16.98 2.09 4.96
CA MET A 136 16.97 1.97 3.50
C MET A 136 18.28 1.32 3.03
N LEU A 137 18.18 0.20 2.31
CA LEU A 137 19.33 -0.63 1.94
C LEU A 137 19.45 -0.73 0.43
N ASN A 138 20.59 -0.33 -0.12
CA ASN A 138 20.93 -0.60 -1.52
C ASN A 138 21.40 -2.06 -1.66
N SER A 139 20.50 -3.01 -1.39
CA SER A 139 20.80 -4.45 -1.29
C SER A 139 19.76 -5.29 -2.04
N SER A 140 20.20 -6.47 -2.46
CA SER A 140 19.36 -7.55 -2.97
C SER A 140 18.67 -8.33 -1.84
N ALA A 141 17.71 -9.19 -2.18
CA ALA A 141 17.07 -10.09 -1.24
C ALA A 141 18.07 -11.08 -0.59
N GLU A 142 19.10 -11.51 -1.32
CA GLU A 142 20.15 -12.40 -0.82
C GLU A 142 21.07 -11.69 0.19
N GLU A 143 21.42 -10.42 -0.08
CA GLU A 143 22.15 -9.58 0.86
C GLU A 143 21.31 -9.28 2.12
N LEU A 144 19.99 -9.13 1.97
CA LEU A 144 19.06 -9.01 3.11
C LEU A 144 19.07 -10.27 3.98
N SER A 145 19.08 -11.47 3.37
CA SER A 145 19.23 -12.73 4.12
C SER A 145 20.51 -12.74 4.97
N THR A 146 21.62 -12.29 4.39
CA THR A 146 22.91 -12.20 5.10
C THR A 146 22.84 -11.21 6.27
N LEU A 147 22.15 -10.08 6.09
CA LEU A 147 21.94 -9.10 7.17
C LEU A 147 21.08 -9.69 8.30
N ILE A 148 20.03 -10.43 7.96
CA ILE A 148 19.14 -11.12 8.90
C ILE A 148 19.93 -12.11 9.75
N GLU A 149 20.76 -12.94 9.12
CA GLU A 149 21.58 -13.93 9.81
C GLU A 149 22.60 -13.26 10.74
N LYS A 150 23.35 -12.27 10.24
CA LYS A 150 24.38 -11.56 11.02
C LYS A 150 23.83 -10.77 12.20
N ASN A 151 22.57 -10.36 12.14
CA ASN A 151 21.89 -9.66 13.22
C ASN A 151 21.03 -10.58 14.08
N ASN A 152 21.03 -11.90 13.82
CA ASN A 152 20.26 -12.88 14.56
C ASN A 152 18.77 -12.52 14.65
N ILE A 153 18.17 -12.12 13.51
CA ILE A 153 16.75 -11.75 13.43
C ILE A 153 15.87 -12.98 13.65
N GLY A 154 14.85 -12.81 14.50
CA GLY A 154 13.98 -13.87 14.98
C GLY A 154 12.83 -14.22 14.07
N GLY A 155 12.44 -13.30 13.20
CA GLY A 155 11.34 -13.46 12.25
C GLY A 155 11.26 -12.26 11.31
N VAL A 156 10.76 -12.52 10.11
CA VAL A 156 10.59 -11.52 9.06
C VAL A 156 9.11 -11.35 8.76
N VAL A 157 8.65 -10.10 8.73
CA VAL A 157 7.34 -9.72 8.22
C VAL A 157 7.54 -9.08 6.85
N SER A 158 6.81 -9.54 5.84
CA SER A 158 6.85 -9.02 4.47
C SER A 158 5.43 -8.70 4.00
N GLU A 159 5.30 -8.01 2.87
CA GLU A 159 4.01 -7.55 2.36
C GLU A 159 3.53 -8.37 1.18
N PHE A 160 2.22 -8.41 1.01
CA PHE A 160 1.60 -8.88 -0.21
C PHE A 160 1.80 -7.88 -1.34
N TYR A 161 2.43 -8.32 -2.43
CA TYR A 161 2.59 -7.54 -3.64
C TYR A 161 2.51 -8.48 -4.86
N PRO A 162 1.39 -8.51 -5.62
CA PRO A 162 1.15 -9.54 -6.64
C PRO A 162 1.95 -9.36 -7.93
N LEU A 163 2.93 -8.46 -7.96
CA LEU A 163 3.76 -8.25 -9.14
C LEU A 163 4.92 -9.26 -9.16
N ARG A 164 5.29 -9.68 -10.37
CA ARG A 164 6.34 -10.67 -10.63
C ARG A 164 7.65 -10.37 -9.92
N HIS A 165 8.10 -9.12 -9.95
CA HIS A 165 9.39 -8.72 -9.38
C HIS A 165 9.41 -8.86 -7.83
N PRO A 166 8.48 -8.26 -7.06
CA PRO A 166 8.38 -8.50 -5.62
C PRO A 166 8.26 -9.99 -5.22
N ILE A 167 7.46 -10.78 -5.94
CA ILE A 167 7.33 -12.22 -5.71
C ILE A 167 8.67 -12.92 -5.90
N GLU A 168 9.41 -12.58 -6.96
CA GLU A 168 10.74 -13.13 -7.20
C GLU A 168 11.73 -12.76 -6.09
N GLN A 169 11.72 -11.52 -5.61
CA GLN A 169 12.58 -11.09 -4.50
C GLN A 169 12.25 -11.83 -3.20
N GLN A 170 10.97 -12.03 -2.88
CA GLN A 170 10.55 -12.83 -1.72
C GLN A 170 11.02 -14.28 -1.83
N LYS A 171 10.94 -14.88 -3.01
CA LYS A 171 11.46 -16.24 -3.27
C LYS A 171 12.97 -16.31 -3.06
N ARG A 172 13.73 -15.35 -3.61
CA ARG A 172 15.20 -15.26 -3.44
C ARG A 172 15.60 -15.12 -1.97
N LEU A 173 14.86 -14.32 -1.19
CA LEU A 173 15.06 -14.22 0.26
C LEU A 173 14.87 -15.60 0.91
N LEU A 174 13.72 -16.24 0.68
CA LEU A 174 13.37 -17.55 1.27
C LEU A 174 14.39 -18.64 0.93
N ASP A 175 14.87 -18.69 -0.31
CA ASP A 175 15.85 -19.67 -0.78
C ASP A 175 17.22 -19.54 -0.07
N LYS A 176 17.53 -18.34 0.46
CA LYS A 176 18.79 -18.03 1.15
C LYS A 176 18.66 -17.88 2.66
N LEU A 177 17.44 -17.85 3.19
CA LEU A 177 17.20 -17.59 4.61
C LEU A 177 17.55 -18.82 5.47
N PRO A 178 18.12 -18.64 6.68
CA PRO A 178 18.22 -19.72 7.64
C PRO A 178 16.85 -20.36 7.89
N LYS A 179 16.80 -21.71 7.87
CA LYS A 179 15.54 -22.49 7.92
C LYS A 179 14.74 -22.28 9.21
N ASP A 180 15.39 -21.80 10.26
CA ASP A 180 14.82 -21.53 11.57
C ASP A 180 14.16 -20.14 11.68
N VAL A 181 14.38 -19.25 10.71
CA VAL A 181 13.77 -17.91 10.69
C VAL A 181 12.44 -17.93 9.91
N PRO A 182 11.29 -17.65 10.56
CA PRO A 182 10.01 -17.60 9.89
C PRO A 182 9.86 -16.32 9.04
N VAL A 183 9.13 -16.42 7.94
CA VAL A 183 8.71 -15.30 7.09
C VAL A 183 7.20 -15.32 6.97
N VAL A 184 6.55 -14.24 7.41
CA VAL A 184 5.10 -14.07 7.31
C VAL A 184 4.80 -12.91 6.35
N GLN A 185 4.03 -13.20 5.30
CA GLN A 185 3.47 -12.21 4.38
C GLN A 185 2.14 -11.69 4.91
N ILE A 186 1.93 -10.38 4.87
CA ILE A 186 0.71 -9.70 5.31
C ILE A 186 0.12 -8.91 4.15
N ASP A 187 -1.19 -9.03 3.91
CA ASP A 187 -1.89 -8.06 3.06
C ASP A 187 -2.23 -6.78 3.84
N ALA A 188 -1.47 -5.73 3.56
CA ALA A 188 -1.65 -4.38 4.10
C ALA A 188 -2.25 -3.40 3.08
N HIS A 189 -2.52 -3.86 1.85
CA HIS A 189 -2.93 -3.01 0.73
C HIS A 189 -4.42 -3.15 0.44
N ASN A 190 -4.96 -4.36 0.52
CA ASN A 190 -6.37 -4.66 0.28
C ASN A 190 -7.17 -4.61 1.59
N ILE A 191 -8.44 -4.24 1.47
CA ILE A 191 -9.37 -4.34 2.58
C ILE A 191 -9.60 -5.82 2.87
N VAL A 192 -9.96 -6.59 1.84
CA VAL A 192 -10.09 -8.05 1.89
C VAL A 192 -8.89 -8.69 1.16
N PRO A 193 -8.08 -9.52 1.84
CA PRO A 193 -6.96 -10.19 1.17
C PRO A 193 -7.42 -11.01 -0.04
N PRO A 194 -6.68 -11.07 -1.15
CA PRO A 194 -7.19 -11.68 -2.39
C PRO A 194 -7.48 -13.17 -2.25
N TRP A 195 -6.75 -13.88 -1.37
CA TRP A 195 -6.98 -15.28 -1.04
C TRP A 195 -8.17 -15.51 -0.10
N ILE A 196 -8.72 -14.46 0.50
CA ILE A 196 -10.00 -14.48 1.22
C ILE A 196 -11.13 -14.04 0.30
N ALA A 197 -10.88 -13.02 -0.53
CA ALA A 197 -11.87 -12.46 -1.44
C ALA A 197 -12.34 -13.48 -2.49
N SER A 198 -11.44 -14.32 -3.00
CA SER A 198 -11.77 -15.40 -3.93
C SER A 198 -10.70 -16.48 -3.92
N ASP A 199 -11.09 -17.73 -4.18
CA ASP A 199 -10.22 -18.90 -4.37
C ASP A 199 -9.66 -19.02 -5.80
N LYS A 200 -10.05 -18.11 -6.69
CA LYS A 200 -9.66 -18.08 -8.10
C LYS A 200 -9.64 -16.67 -8.69
N GLN A 201 -9.09 -16.57 -9.90
CA GLN A 201 -9.24 -15.39 -10.74
C GLN A 201 -10.73 -15.14 -11.05
N GLU A 202 -11.20 -13.94 -10.77
CA GLU A 202 -12.53 -13.48 -11.16
C GLU A 202 -12.48 -12.72 -12.49
N GLY A 203 -13.37 -13.07 -13.42
CA GLY A 203 -13.35 -12.47 -14.76
C GLY A 203 -13.97 -11.07 -14.85
N MET A 204 -14.79 -10.68 -13.87
CA MET A 204 -15.52 -9.41 -13.88
C MET A 204 -15.84 -8.94 -12.45
N ALA A 205 -15.96 -7.62 -12.26
CA ALA A 205 -16.36 -7.02 -11.00
C ALA A 205 -17.67 -7.59 -10.44
N LYS A 206 -18.64 -7.94 -11.31
CA LYS A 206 -19.93 -8.51 -10.88
C LYS A 206 -19.80 -9.83 -10.11
N PHE A 207 -18.75 -10.62 -10.35
CA PHE A 207 -18.53 -11.89 -9.68
C PHE A 207 -17.74 -11.72 -8.38
N LEU A 208 -16.77 -10.80 -8.35
CA LEU A 208 -16.00 -10.51 -7.16
C LEU A 208 -16.80 -9.71 -6.11
N ARG A 209 -17.65 -8.77 -6.54
CA ARG A 209 -18.45 -7.89 -5.67
C ARG A 209 -19.21 -8.61 -4.57
N PRO A 210 -20.06 -9.64 -4.83
CA PRO A 210 -20.77 -10.32 -3.75
C PRO A 210 -19.82 -11.03 -2.77
N LYS A 211 -18.67 -11.53 -3.25
CA LYS A 211 -17.68 -12.18 -2.39
C LYS A 211 -16.99 -11.18 -1.46
N ILE A 212 -16.53 -10.04 -1.99
CA ILE A 212 -15.99 -8.94 -1.18
C ILE A 212 -17.02 -8.44 -0.19
N ASN A 213 -18.25 -8.15 -0.64
CA ASN A 213 -19.31 -7.61 0.22
C ASN A 213 -19.64 -8.53 1.40
N LYS A 214 -19.55 -9.85 1.21
CA LYS A 214 -19.72 -10.82 2.30
C LYS A 214 -18.64 -10.68 3.38
N GLN A 215 -17.42 -10.29 3.01
CA GLN A 215 -16.28 -10.15 3.92
C GLN A 215 -16.20 -8.76 4.54
N LEU A 216 -16.70 -7.70 3.88
CA LEU A 216 -16.57 -6.32 4.37
C LEU A 216 -16.97 -6.10 5.85
N PRO A 217 -18.02 -6.73 6.42
CA PRO A 217 -18.35 -6.56 7.84
C PRO A 217 -17.19 -6.91 8.80
N GLU A 218 -16.35 -7.88 8.43
CA GLU A 218 -15.20 -8.32 9.23
C GLU A 218 -13.93 -7.52 8.88
N TYR A 219 -13.73 -7.20 7.60
CA TYR A 219 -12.45 -6.65 7.13
C TYR A 219 -12.42 -5.12 7.03
N LEU A 220 -13.56 -4.44 6.87
CA LEU A 220 -13.64 -2.97 6.89
C LEU A 220 -13.74 -2.45 8.34
N CYS A 221 -12.72 -2.78 9.12
CA CYS A 221 -12.59 -2.43 10.54
C CYS A 221 -11.67 -1.21 10.75
N GLY A 222 -11.65 -0.68 11.97
CA GLY A 222 -10.73 0.40 12.34
C GLY A 222 -9.32 -0.11 12.58
N PHE A 223 -8.32 0.76 12.43
CA PHE A 223 -6.93 0.46 12.69
C PHE A 223 -6.51 0.88 14.10
N PRO A 224 -5.79 0.04 14.85
CA PRO A 224 -5.11 0.49 16.06
C PRO A 224 -3.94 1.41 15.71
N ASN A 225 -3.52 2.22 16.68
CA ASN A 225 -2.37 3.10 16.52
C ASN A 225 -1.06 2.32 16.66
N ILE A 226 -0.08 2.55 15.80
CA ILE A 226 1.31 2.14 16.09
C ILE A 226 1.82 3.01 17.23
N SER A 227 2.25 2.39 18.31
CA SER A 227 2.73 3.06 19.51
C SER A 227 4.25 3.11 19.56
N LYS A 228 4.80 3.94 20.45
CA LYS A 228 6.24 3.93 20.72
C LYS A 228 6.68 2.53 21.17
N HIS A 229 7.69 1.98 20.51
CA HIS A 229 8.18 0.63 20.76
C HIS A 229 9.01 0.58 22.05
N LYS A 230 8.73 -0.41 22.89
CA LYS A 230 9.33 -0.53 24.23
C LYS A 230 10.79 -0.98 24.19
N TYR A 231 11.16 -1.80 23.21
CA TYR A 231 12.46 -2.45 23.14
C TYR A 231 13.34 -1.75 22.11
N ALA A 232 14.31 -0.96 22.58
CA ALA A 232 15.25 -0.30 21.70
C ALA A 232 16.32 -1.28 21.18
N GLY A 233 16.79 -1.04 19.96
CA GLY A 233 17.89 -1.79 19.36
C GLY A 233 18.35 -1.12 18.08
N SER A 234 19.45 -1.60 17.51
CA SER A 234 19.91 -1.17 16.19
C SER A 234 20.48 -2.34 15.42
N LEU A 235 20.20 -2.37 14.11
CA LEU A 235 20.89 -3.28 13.20
C LEU A 235 22.37 -2.91 13.11
N LYS A 236 23.21 -3.94 13.18
CA LYS A 236 24.66 -3.89 12.95
C LYS A 236 24.97 -4.44 11.56
N ASN A 237 26.23 -4.33 11.13
CA ASN A 237 26.71 -4.89 9.86
C ASN A 237 25.99 -4.32 8.61
N LEU A 238 25.65 -3.03 8.65
CA LEU A 238 24.95 -2.30 7.59
C LEU A 238 25.91 -1.84 6.48
N THR A 239 26.36 -2.76 5.61
CA THR A 239 27.33 -2.42 4.55
C THR A 239 26.78 -1.54 3.44
N ASN A 240 25.49 -1.65 3.13
CA ASN A 240 24.83 -0.96 2.01
C ASN A 240 23.67 -0.05 2.46
N HIS A 241 23.73 0.48 3.68
CA HIS A 241 22.71 1.38 4.19
C HIS A 241 22.90 2.80 3.62
N LEU A 242 21.84 3.36 3.07
CA LEU A 242 21.80 4.75 2.60
C LEU A 242 21.50 5.65 3.79
N ARG A 243 22.51 6.38 4.27
CA ARG A 243 22.42 7.17 5.53
C ARG A 243 21.60 8.44 5.37
N ASP A 244 21.63 8.96 4.17
CA ASP A 244 20.79 10.05 3.72
C ASP A 244 19.95 9.53 2.56
N LEU A 245 18.63 9.62 2.68
CA LEU A 245 17.72 9.15 1.66
C LEU A 245 17.91 9.90 0.33
N ASP A 246 18.51 11.09 0.34
CA ASP A 246 18.88 11.81 -0.89
C ASP A 246 20.02 11.14 -1.67
N GLU A 247 20.82 10.27 -1.03
CA GLU A 247 21.80 9.43 -1.74
C GLU A 247 21.12 8.49 -2.74
N ALA A 248 19.85 8.14 -2.52
CA ALA A 248 19.06 7.33 -3.45
C ALA A 248 19.07 7.92 -4.86
N TYR A 249 18.98 9.25 -5.02
CA TYR A 249 18.96 9.88 -6.34
C TYR A 249 20.27 9.65 -7.12
N LYS A 250 21.41 9.55 -6.42
CA LYS A 250 22.73 9.29 -7.04
C LYS A 250 22.85 7.87 -7.59
N HIS A 251 22.09 6.93 -7.03
CA HIS A 251 22.09 5.53 -7.42
C HIS A 251 20.95 5.16 -8.38
N PHE A 252 20.15 6.13 -8.81
CA PHE A 252 18.98 5.87 -9.64
C PHE A 252 19.31 5.80 -11.13
N SER A 253 18.99 4.67 -11.75
CA SER A 253 19.07 4.46 -13.19
C SER A 253 17.98 3.46 -13.60
N PRO A 254 17.22 3.68 -14.69
CA PRO A 254 17.33 4.74 -15.68
C PRO A 254 16.57 6.02 -15.29
N ASN A 255 17.08 7.18 -15.72
CA ASN A 255 16.38 8.46 -15.60
C ASN A 255 15.67 8.78 -16.92
N TRP A 256 14.34 8.75 -16.91
CA TRP A 256 13.52 9.19 -18.03
C TRP A 256 13.12 10.64 -17.80
N ASP A 257 13.14 11.45 -18.86
CA ASP A 257 12.85 12.89 -18.81
C ASP A 257 11.37 13.14 -18.54
N VAL A 258 11.02 13.15 -17.25
CA VAL A 258 9.66 13.38 -16.77
C VAL A 258 9.74 14.21 -15.49
N ASP A 259 9.19 15.42 -15.56
CA ASP A 259 9.07 16.35 -14.44
C ASP A 259 8.50 15.71 -13.18
N VAL A 260 9.01 16.08 -12.01
CA VAL A 260 8.44 15.66 -10.71
C VAL A 260 7.00 16.17 -10.52
N VAL A 261 6.25 15.51 -9.63
CA VAL A 261 4.86 15.92 -9.33
C VAL A 261 4.86 17.28 -8.63
N LYS A 262 4.16 18.27 -9.20
CA LYS A 262 4.04 19.63 -8.65
C LYS A 262 2.65 19.93 -8.04
N TRP A 263 1.72 18.98 -8.06
CA TRP A 263 0.33 19.16 -7.59
C TRP A 263 0.03 18.28 -6.37
N GLY A 264 -0.98 18.70 -5.59
CA GLY A 264 -1.39 18.03 -4.36
C GLY A 264 -0.53 18.42 -3.16
N ASP A 265 -0.84 17.88 -1.99
CA ASP A 265 -0.21 18.26 -0.71
C ASP A 265 1.06 17.47 -0.40
N GLY A 266 1.82 17.12 -1.45
CA GLY A 266 3.08 16.38 -1.36
C GLY A 266 2.94 14.88 -1.04
N PRO A 267 4.06 14.14 -1.07
CA PRO A 267 4.09 12.70 -0.76
C PRO A 267 3.88 12.39 0.74
N GLY A 268 3.81 11.10 1.08
CA GLY A 268 3.59 10.62 2.45
C GLY A 268 2.15 10.65 2.93
N GLU A 269 1.94 10.15 4.15
CA GLU A 269 0.61 9.91 4.72
C GLU A 269 -0.21 11.19 4.88
N GLU A 270 0.40 12.24 5.44
CA GLU A 270 -0.31 13.52 5.66
C GLU A 270 -0.82 14.12 4.35
N GLY A 271 0.00 14.10 3.29
CA GLY A 271 -0.41 14.55 1.96
C GLY A 271 -1.59 13.72 1.43
N GLY A 272 -1.57 12.40 1.62
CA GLY A 272 -2.66 11.52 1.21
C GLY A 272 -3.95 11.79 1.98
N LEU A 273 -3.87 11.99 3.29
CA LEU A 273 -5.02 12.34 4.14
C LEU A 273 -5.57 13.72 3.78
N SER A 274 -4.72 14.68 3.45
CA SER A 274 -5.14 16.00 2.99
C SER A 274 -5.89 15.93 1.66
N MET A 275 -5.38 15.15 0.69
CA MET A 275 -6.08 14.88 -0.57
C MET A 275 -7.44 14.19 -0.36
N LEU A 276 -7.52 13.23 0.57
CA LEU A 276 -8.78 12.56 0.94
C LEU A 276 -9.78 13.55 1.55
N ARG A 277 -9.34 14.42 2.45
CA ARG A 277 -10.18 15.47 3.04
C ARG A 277 -10.74 16.37 1.95
N THR A 278 -9.89 16.90 1.08
CA THR A 278 -10.28 17.77 -0.04
C THR A 278 -11.30 17.07 -0.95
N PHE A 279 -11.09 15.79 -1.26
CA PHE A 279 -12.09 15.01 -2.00
C PHE A 279 -13.43 14.97 -1.27
N MET A 280 -13.44 14.63 0.02
CA MET A 280 -14.66 14.53 0.83
C MET A 280 -15.41 15.85 0.98
N THR A 281 -14.70 16.96 1.18
CA THR A 281 -15.31 18.26 1.48
C THR A 281 -15.73 19.02 0.22
N GLU A 282 -15.00 18.87 -0.88
CA GLU A 282 -15.19 19.72 -2.07
C GLU A 282 -15.74 18.97 -3.28
N LYS A 283 -15.33 17.71 -3.48
CA LYS A 283 -15.51 17.00 -4.76
C LYS A 283 -16.53 15.87 -4.71
N LEU A 284 -16.66 15.19 -3.57
CA LEU A 284 -17.48 13.98 -3.43
C LEU A 284 -18.92 14.21 -3.85
N LYS A 285 -19.53 15.36 -3.50
CA LYS A 285 -20.89 15.74 -3.92
C LYS A 285 -21.14 15.68 -5.43
N TYR A 286 -20.10 15.87 -6.24
CA TYR A 286 -20.18 15.86 -7.71
C TYR A 286 -19.70 14.55 -8.34
N TYR A 287 -18.96 13.73 -7.60
CA TYR A 287 -18.30 12.51 -8.11
C TYR A 287 -19.27 11.57 -8.84
N GLY A 288 -20.45 11.34 -8.26
CA GLY A 288 -21.47 10.46 -8.83
C GLY A 288 -21.84 10.79 -10.28
N VAL A 289 -21.90 12.08 -10.60
CA VAL A 289 -22.35 12.59 -11.91
C VAL A 289 -21.18 12.83 -12.86
N THR A 290 -20.10 13.46 -12.39
CA THR A 290 -19.06 14.02 -13.28
C THR A 290 -17.74 13.27 -13.26
N SER A 291 -17.59 12.14 -12.54
CA SER A 291 -16.31 11.41 -12.49
C SER A 291 -15.81 10.91 -13.85
N ASN A 292 -16.71 10.76 -14.81
CA ASN A 292 -16.40 10.27 -16.17
C ASN A 292 -16.17 11.41 -17.17
N ASP A 293 -16.30 12.68 -16.73
CA ASP A 293 -16.08 13.86 -17.56
C ASP A 293 -14.68 14.42 -17.27
N PRO A 294 -13.70 14.23 -18.18
CA PRO A 294 -12.33 14.71 -17.98
C PRO A 294 -12.22 16.24 -17.97
N SER A 295 -13.26 16.99 -18.37
CA SER A 295 -13.32 18.45 -18.24
C SER A 295 -13.62 18.91 -16.81
N LYS A 296 -13.98 17.99 -15.90
CA LYS A 296 -14.33 18.28 -14.51
C LYS A 296 -13.30 17.69 -13.54
N ASP A 297 -12.81 18.51 -12.61
CA ASP A 297 -11.85 18.06 -11.59
C ASP A 297 -12.53 17.47 -10.34
N ASN A 298 -13.36 16.46 -10.53
CA ASN A 298 -14.17 15.88 -9.45
C ASN A 298 -13.74 14.46 -9.03
N THR A 299 -12.60 13.96 -9.49
CA THR A 299 -12.02 12.69 -9.00
C THR A 299 -11.26 12.90 -7.68
N SER A 300 -11.01 11.80 -6.94
CA SER A 300 -10.29 11.89 -5.67
C SER A 300 -8.81 12.24 -5.81
N LYS A 301 -8.22 11.97 -6.98
CA LYS A 301 -6.78 12.09 -7.23
C LYS A 301 -5.89 11.30 -6.26
N LEU A 302 -6.44 10.32 -5.53
CA LEU A 302 -5.72 9.55 -4.50
C LEU A 302 -4.80 8.45 -5.04
N SER A 303 -4.87 8.13 -6.34
CA SER A 303 -4.14 6.99 -6.90
C SER A 303 -2.61 7.04 -6.71
N PRO A 304 -1.91 8.20 -6.72
CA PRO A 304 -0.48 8.21 -6.40
C PRO A 304 -0.21 7.79 -4.95
N TRP A 305 -0.95 8.34 -3.98
CA TRP A 305 -0.78 7.99 -2.57
C TRP A 305 -1.15 6.54 -2.27
N ILE A 306 -2.19 6.00 -2.91
CA ILE A 306 -2.55 4.59 -2.75
C ILE A 306 -1.49 3.69 -3.40
N ARG A 307 -1.02 3.99 -4.61
CA ARG A 307 0.01 3.21 -5.33
C ARG A 307 1.27 2.99 -4.51
N PHE A 308 1.79 4.06 -3.90
CA PHE A 308 2.98 4.01 -3.05
C PHE A 308 2.67 3.64 -1.60
N GLY A 309 1.40 3.37 -1.29
CA GLY A 309 0.96 2.99 0.04
C GLY A 309 1.19 4.08 1.09
N HIS A 310 1.27 5.33 0.68
CA HIS A 310 1.31 6.48 1.57
C HIS A 310 -0.01 6.64 2.34
N ILE A 311 -1.13 6.23 1.75
CA ILE A 311 -2.43 6.18 2.43
C ILE A 311 -3.08 4.80 2.25
N SER A 312 -3.72 4.32 3.31
CA SER A 312 -4.50 3.08 3.27
C SER A 312 -5.80 3.26 2.48
N ALA A 313 -6.05 2.40 1.51
CA ALA A 313 -7.34 2.34 0.83
C ALA A 313 -8.50 2.01 1.80
N GLN A 314 -8.24 1.19 2.81
CA GLN A 314 -9.20 0.91 3.88
C GLN A 314 -9.54 2.18 4.68
N ARG A 315 -8.53 3.02 4.96
CA ARG A 315 -8.78 4.33 5.59
C ARG A 315 -9.69 5.19 4.71
N CYS A 316 -9.37 5.34 3.43
CA CYS A 316 -10.21 6.07 2.48
C CYS A 316 -11.67 5.54 2.48
N ALA A 317 -11.85 4.21 2.51
CA ALA A 317 -13.17 3.59 2.54
C ALA A 317 -13.94 3.92 3.83
N LEU A 318 -13.31 3.85 5.01
CA LEU A 318 -13.94 4.20 6.29
C LEU A 318 -14.41 5.68 6.32
N GLU A 319 -13.56 6.59 5.85
CA GLU A 319 -13.86 8.02 5.89
C GLU A 319 -14.95 8.43 4.89
N VAL A 320 -14.96 7.85 3.68
CA VAL A 320 -16.01 8.09 2.69
C VAL A 320 -17.32 7.41 3.08
N LYS A 321 -17.27 6.15 3.56
CA LYS A 321 -18.47 5.43 4.03
C LYS A 321 -19.22 6.19 5.11
N SER A 322 -18.51 6.87 6.01
CA SER A 322 -19.16 7.69 7.04
C SER A 322 -19.79 8.99 6.51
N LEU A 323 -19.84 9.21 5.20
CA LEU A 323 -20.62 10.27 4.53
C LEU A 323 -21.85 9.74 3.77
N GLU A 324 -22.16 8.45 3.85
CA GLU A 324 -23.32 7.86 3.15
C GLU A 324 -24.64 8.57 3.49
N SER A 325 -24.79 9.11 4.71
CA SER A 325 -25.99 9.87 5.10
C SER A 325 -26.14 11.22 4.38
N LEU A 326 -25.05 11.75 3.81
CA LEU A 326 -25.06 12.99 3.01
C LEU A 326 -25.07 12.71 1.51
N TYR A 327 -24.25 11.74 1.06
CA TYR A 327 -23.92 11.54 -0.35
C TYR A 327 -23.93 10.05 -0.71
N LYS A 328 -25.06 9.36 -0.45
CA LYS A 328 -25.17 7.90 -0.60
C LYS A 328 -24.67 7.39 -1.96
N GLU A 329 -25.24 7.88 -3.05
CA GLU A 329 -24.90 7.42 -4.42
C GLU A 329 -23.42 7.70 -4.76
N GLN A 330 -22.89 8.84 -4.32
CA GLN A 330 -21.50 9.23 -4.59
C GLN A 330 -20.53 8.35 -3.78
N CYS A 331 -20.88 8.02 -2.54
CA CYS A 331 -20.13 7.10 -1.70
C CYS A 331 -20.14 5.69 -2.31
N GLU A 332 -21.31 5.16 -2.67
CA GLU A 332 -21.44 3.83 -3.29
C GLU A 332 -20.60 3.72 -4.58
N LYS A 333 -20.65 4.73 -5.45
CA LYS A 333 -19.84 4.76 -6.67
C LYS A 333 -18.34 4.79 -6.37
N PHE A 334 -17.91 5.61 -5.42
CA PHE A 334 -16.50 5.70 -5.05
C PHE A 334 -15.99 4.40 -4.41
N LEU A 335 -16.79 3.78 -3.53
CA LEU A 335 -16.44 2.53 -2.85
C LEU A 335 -16.41 1.34 -3.83
N GLU A 336 -17.24 1.32 -4.88
CA GLU A 336 -17.13 0.32 -5.96
C GLU A 336 -15.77 0.41 -6.67
N GLU A 337 -15.31 1.62 -7.01
CA GLU A 337 -14.02 1.82 -7.67
C GLU A 337 -12.84 1.52 -6.72
N LEU A 338 -12.90 2.02 -5.48
CA LEU A 338 -11.82 1.89 -4.50
C LEU A 338 -11.66 0.47 -3.95
N ILE A 339 -12.77 -0.25 -3.75
CA ILE A 339 -12.77 -1.60 -3.17
C ILE A 339 -12.84 -2.62 -4.28
N VAL A 340 -13.98 -2.73 -4.97
CA VAL A 340 -14.25 -3.86 -5.88
C VAL A 340 -13.33 -3.82 -7.09
N ARG A 341 -13.22 -2.67 -7.78
CA ARG A 341 -12.41 -2.60 -9.00
C ARG A 341 -10.92 -2.66 -8.71
N ARG A 342 -10.45 -1.95 -7.68
CA ARG A 342 -9.05 -2.02 -7.26
C ARG A 342 -8.66 -3.44 -6.81
N GLU A 343 -9.43 -4.08 -5.94
CA GLU A 343 -9.10 -5.43 -5.45
C GLU A 343 -9.28 -6.51 -6.51
N LEU A 344 -10.11 -6.26 -7.54
CA LEU A 344 -10.15 -7.09 -8.75
C LEU A 344 -8.82 -7.07 -9.52
N THR A 345 -8.11 -5.94 -9.55
CA THR A 345 -6.78 -5.89 -10.21
C THR A 345 -5.73 -6.69 -9.44
N ASP A 346 -5.76 -6.66 -8.11
CA ASP A 346 -4.89 -7.49 -7.27
C ASP A 346 -5.27 -8.97 -7.41
N ASN A 347 -6.55 -9.33 -7.46
CA ASN A 347 -7.02 -10.68 -7.76
C ASN A 347 -6.50 -11.16 -9.12
N TYR A 348 -6.58 -10.34 -10.16
CA TYR A 348 -6.08 -10.68 -11.49
C TYR A 348 -4.57 -10.92 -11.50
N CYS A 349 -3.78 -10.00 -10.96
CA CYS A 349 -2.31 -10.16 -10.91
C CYS A 349 -1.89 -11.32 -10.00
N TYR A 350 -2.65 -11.61 -8.93
CA TYR A 350 -2.35 -12.70 -8.02
C TYR A 350 -2.57 -14.09 -8.64
N TYR A 351 -3.62 -14.25 -9.43
CA TYR A 351 -3.97 -15.55 -10.03
C TYR A 351 -3.47 -15.75 -11.46
N ASN A 352 -2.95 -14.70 -12.11
CA ASN A 352 -2.54 -14.76 -13.52
C ASN A 352 -1.08 -14.34 -13.71
N GLU A 353 -0.17 -15.30 -13.88
CA GLU A 353 1.25 -15.03 -14.14
C GLU A 353 1.51 -14.25 -15.45
N ASN A 354 0.53 -14.25 -16.36
CA ASN A 354 0.54 -13.56 -17.64
C ASN A 354 -0.22 -12.23 -17.61
N TYR A 355 -0.35 -11.59 -16.45
CA TYR A 355 -1.14 -10.37 -16.27
C TYR A 355 -0.74 -9.21 -17.20
N ASP A 356 0.49 -9.21 -17.73
CA ASP A 356 1.09 -8.16 -18.56
C ASP A 356 1.26 -8.56 -20.04
N ASN A 357 0.65 -9.66 -20.49
CA ASN A 357 0.72 -10.08 -21.90
C ASN A 357 -0.60 -10.71 -22.39
N ILE A 358 -0.69 -10.90 -23.71
CA ILE A 358 -1.92 -11.35 -24.37
C ILE A 358 -2.42 -12.72 -23.88
N ASN A 359 -1.54 -13.58 -23.36
CA ASN A 359 -1.92 -14.91 -22.88
C ASN A 359 -2.79 -14.83 -21.61
N GLY A 360 -2.68 -13.74 -20.84
CA GLY A 360 -3.51 -13.49 -19.67
C GLY A 360 -4.94 -13.07 -19.99
N ALA A 361 -5.24 -12.70 -21.24
CA ALA A 361 -6.58 -12.30 -21.65
C ALA A 361 -7.56 -13.49 -21.71
N ALA A 362 -8.86 -13.17 -21.63
CA ALA A 362 -9.92 -14.16 -21.80
C ALA A 362 -9.86 -14.84 -23.19
N ASN A 363 -10.22 -16.12 -23.27
CA ASN A 363 -10.10 -16.89 -24.52
C ASN A 363 -10.86 -16.25 -25.69
N TRP A 364 -12.11 -15.81 -25.49
CA TRP A 364 -12.88 -15.13 -26.53
C TRP A 364 -12.19 -13.86 -27.05
N ALA A 365 -11.47 -13.13 -26.19
CA ALA A 365 -10.73 -11.93 -26.56
C ALA A 365 -9.47 -12.29 -27.37
N LYS A 366 -8.76 -13.37 -27.00
CA LYS A 366 -7.63 -13.89 -27.77
C LYS A 366 -8.07 -14.36 -29.16
N ASP A 367 -9.20 -15.08 -29.23
CA ASP A 367 -9.73 -15.62 -30.48
C ASP A 367 -10.16 -14.51 -31.44
N THR A 368 -10.88 -13.48 -30.95
CA THR A 368 -11.29 -12.34 -31.79
C THR A 368 -10.08 -11.51 -32.25
N LEU A 369 -9.11 -11.24 -31.36
CA LEU A 369 -7.88 -10.52 -31.74
C LEU A 369 -7.05 -11.30 -32.78
N LYS A 370 -7.03 -12.64 -32.68
CA LYS A 370 -6.37 -13.50 -33.65
C LYS A 370 -7.09 -13.50 -35.00
N PHE A 371 -8.43 -13.54 -34.99
CA PHE A 371 -9.24 -13.49 -36.20
C PHE A 371 -8.99 -12.19 -37.00
N HIS A 372 -8.97 -11.05 -36.30
CA HIS A 372 -8.71 -9.72 -36.89
C HIS A 372 -7.22 -9.38 -37.04
N ALA A 373 -6.31 -10.33 -36.83
CA ALA A 373 -4.87 -10.05 -36.84
C ALA A 373 -4.37 -9.57 -38.22
N LYS A 374 -5.02 -9.98 -39.32
CA LYS A 374 -4.64 -9.64 -40.70
C LYS A 374 -5.33 -8.38 -41.25
N ASP A 375 -6.23 -7.78 -40.49
CA ASP A 375 -6.94 -6.57 -40.93
C ASP A 375 -5.95 -5.43 -41.13
N LYS A 376 -6.05 -4.70 -42.25
CA LYS A 376 -5.21 -3.53 -42.49
C LYS A 376 -5.59 -2.43 -41.50
N ARG A 377 -4.65 -2.00 -40.66
CA ARG A 377 -4.86 -0.88 -39.74
C ARG A 377 -4.84 0.43 -40.55
N THR A 378 -5.78 1.32 -40.27
CA THR A 378 -5.83 2.66 -40.88
C THR A 378 -4.57 3.47 -40.54
N TRP A 379 -4.08 3.32 -39.31
CA TRP A 379 -2.89 4.01 -38.80
C TRP A 379 -2.00 3.02 -38.06
N VAL A 380 -0.69 3.12 -38.28
CA VAL A 380 0.32 2.33 -37.56
C VAL A 380 1.36 3.31 -37.04
N TYR A 381 1.40 3.48 -35.72
CA TYR A 381 2.36 4.36 -35.06
C TYR A 381 3.49 3.54 -34.46
N THR A 382 4.70 4.07 -34.52
CA THR A 382 5.82 3.57 -33.70
C THR A 382 5.61 3.96 -32.24
N ARG A 383 6.36 3.32 -31.34
CA ARG A 383 6.36 3.69 -29.91
C ARG A 383 6.75 5.15 -29.71
N ASP A 384 7.73 5.64 -30.47
CA ASP A 384 8.24 7.00 -30.36
C ASP A 384 7.18 8.03 -30.80
N GLN A 385 6.47 7.77 -31.91
CA GLN A 385 5.36 8.62 -32.36
C GLN A 385 4.24 8.74 -31.31
N LEU A 386 3.93 7.64 -30.61
CA LEU A 386 2.95 7.67 -29.51
C LEU A 386 3.49 8.43 -28.28
N GLY A 387 4.80 8.40 -28.04
CA GLY A 387 5.46 9.08 -26.92
C GLY A 387 5.63 10.59 -27.12
N GLU A 388 5.95 11.04 -28.33
CA GLU A 388 6.21 12.45 -28.68
C GLU A 388 4.98 13.35 -28.49
N SER A 389 3.77 12.78 -28.57
CA SER A 389 2.50 13.49 -28.33
C SER A 389 2.36 14.02 -26.89
N ALA A 390 3.23 13.60 -25.96
CA ALA A 390 3.23 14.04 -24.58
C ALA A 390 4.03 15.33 -24.32
N ASN A 391 4.89 15.75 -25.25
CA ASN A 391 5.80 16.90 -25.09
C ASN A 391 5.28 18.20 -25.75
N SER A 392 4.10 18.17 -26.36
CA SER A 392 3.50 19.32 -27.07
C SER A 392 2.52 20.14 -26.23
N ARG A 393 2.68 20.18 -24.90
CA ARG A 393 1.87 21.02 -23.99
C ARG A 393 2.72 21.85 -23.05
#